data_AF-A0A937BT58-F1
#
_entry.id   AF-A0A937BT58-F1
#
_cell.length_a   1.000
_cell.length_b   1.000
_cell.length_c   1.000
_cell.angle_alpha   90.00
_cell.angle_beta   90.00
_cell.angle_gamma   90.00
#
_symmetry.space_group_name_H-M   'P 1'
#
loop_
_entity.id
_entity.type
_entity.pdbx_description
1 polymer ?
#
loop_
_entity_poly.entity_id
_entity_poly.type
_entity_poly.pdbx_seq_one_letter_code
_entity_poly.pdbx_strand_id
1 'polypeptide(L)'
;MHAYMQVIKALEGTGLNDSILMDSYFKAGIFKQTYARFDEAIPLLRNCVSIIEKSNNKFGEAAFLPQLYLGNSYYTVNRFDSARYFYTKAEEVTKKFPGIQELERLYNAFGILNFETGNYRQSKNNFEKAISVLDKTDDSRIAFLVNYKSNLASSLRKLYEYDAAMTIYTDLLKYKINTDEINQNIASIYLQIGASPQAIKYLHAIKTTSIWKYNDLGLAHYNQKAYDSASWYFEKASNLNHTQNGNKKNVFAGITYRYIGDLKAAEHKWSEALIDYQKAITQLIYFYNDSSVENNPSSYSGVFAVTELYETLLAKATAFRSLFDSNKDIRSLESSIKTFRSLYQLTDYVEKTYESDEARIFLNQKKYGSHHIPIDICLQLYKLTKKENYLDEAFYFDEKNKASVLVNGLLEKELKKAVNIPESLLAEESNCKENINRLSLKAAAVSDSSILSGILTQLREQELKLESLTKKFAENPAYNKLHFEETTISFSELQLKIIPKNGAILSYHMGDSSILCWVITKEKREMYELPKTDSLIYSIHELSTALEKNSGNDNMLFRRKFS
;
A
#
# COMPACT_ATOMS: atom_id res chain seq x y z
N MET A 1 9.21 -40.36 -10.43
CA MET A 1 9.25 -40.43 -8.95
C MET A 1 9.84 -41.72 -8.40
N HIS A 2 9.24 -42.89 -8.67
CA HIS A 2 9.65 -44.15 -8.06
C HIS A 2 11.13 -44.49 -8.32
N ALA A 3 11.59 -44.33 -9.56
CA ALA A 3 12.99 -44.54 -9.93
C ALA A 3 13.96 -43.63 -9.14
N TYR A 4 13.68 -42.32 -9.04
CA TYR A 4 14.53 -41.40 -8.26
C TYR A 4 14.59 -41.77 -6.78
N MET A 5 13.47 -42.18 -6.17
CA MET A 5 13.45 -42.62 -4.78
C MET A 5 14.22 -43.93 -4.55
N GLN A 6 14.21 -44.84 -5.51
CA GLN A 6 15.04 -46.06 -5.44
C GLN A 6 16.53 -45.72 -5.49
N VAL A 7 16.94 -44.82 -6.40
CA VAL A 7 18.33 -44.36 -6.49
C VAL A 7 18.77 -43.65 -5.21
N ILE A 8 17.95 -42.74 -4.68
CA ILE A 8 18.21 -42.07 -3.40
C ILE A 8 18.43 -43.09 -2.29
N LYS A 9 17.52 -44.06 -2.13
CA LYS A 9 17.63 -45.09 -1.08
C LYS A 9 18.88 -45.96 -1.23
N ALA A 10 19.28 -46.28 -2.46
CA ALA A 10 20.48 -47.07 -2.73
C ALA A 10 21.76 -46.29 -2.40
N LEU A 11 21.80 -45.00 -2.70
CA LEU A 11 22.99 -44.17 -2.56
C LEU A 11 23.15 -43.53 -1.17
N GLU A 12 22.06 -43.21 -0.46
CA GLU A 12 22.10 -42.70 0.93
C GLU A 12 22.93 -43.62 1.85
N GLY A 13 22.82 -44.93 1.67
CA GLY A 13 23.55 -45.94 2.45
C GLY A 13 25.05 -46.01 2.17
N THR A 14 25.55 -45.35 1.12
CA THR A 14 26.97 -45.39 0.71
C THR A 14 27.81 -44.28 1.36
N GLY A 15 27.17 -43.22 1.86
CA GLY A 15 27.85 -42.03 2.39
C GLY A 15 28.48 -41.12 1.32
N LEU A 16 28.33 -41.45 0.02
CA LEU A 16 28.88 -40.67 -1.09
C LEU A 16 27.96 -39.48 -1.43
N ASN A 17 28.48 -38.26 -1.32
CA ASN A 17 27.82 -37.03 -1.75
C ASN A 17 28.16 -36.71 -3.21
N ASP A 18 27.73 -37.58 -4.14
CA ASP A 18 28.04 -37.47 -5.56
C ASP A 18 26.96 -36.73 -6.38
N SER A 19 27.25 -36.50 -7.67
CA SER A 19 26.35 -35.80 -8.58
C SER A 19 25.06 -36.57 -8.87
N ILE A 20 25.06 -37.90 -8.78
CA ILE A 20 23.90 -38.75 -9.08
C ILE A 20 22.89 -38.63 -7.95
N LEU A 21 23.35 -38.71 -6.70
CA LEU A 21 22.50 -38.53 -5.53
C LEU A 21 21.92 -37.11 -5.49
N MET A 22 22.76 -36.09 -5.75
CA MET A 22 22.32 -34.70 -5.85
C MET A 22 21.22 -34.52 -6.92
N ASP A 23 21.46 -34.99 -8.14
CA ASP A 23 20.51 -34.89 -9.26
C ASP A 23 19.21 -35.66 -8.99
N SER A 24 19.30 -36.82 -8.34
CA SER A 24 18.13 -37.62 -7.96
C SER A 24 17.23 -36.90 -6.96
N TYR A 25 17.81 -36.28 -5.92
CA TYR A 25 17.05 -35.44 -4.99
C TYR A 25 16.44 -34.22 -5.68
N PHE A 26 17.22 -33.55 -6.54
CA PHE A 26 16.73 -32.39 -7.28
C PHE A 26 15.51 -32.76 -8.14
N LYS A 27 15.64 -33.78 -8.99
CA LYS A 27 14.57 -34.25 -9.88
C LYS A 27 13.36 -34.79 -9.11
N ALA A 28 13.56 -35.45 -7.97
CA ALA A 28 12.45 -35.86 -7.10
C ALA A 28 11.71 -34.65 -6.51
N GLY A 29 12.46 -33.61 -6.09
CA GLY A 29 11.90 -32.36 -5.61
C GLY A 29 11.10 -31.61 -6.68
N ILE A 30 11.65 -31.46 -7.88
CA ILE A 30 10.96 -30.86 -9.03
C ILE A 30 9.69 -31.64 -9.37
N PHE A 31 9.77 -32.98 -9.40
CA PHE A 31 8.60 -33.81 -9.66
C PHE A 31 7.48 -33.53 -8.64
N LYS A 32 7.79 -33.36 -7.35
CA LYS A 32 6.79 -32.99 -6.34
C LYS A 32 6.19 -31.60 -6.59
N GLN A 33 7.00 -30.63 -6.99
CA GLN A 33 6.50 -29.30 -7.36
C GLN A 33 5.56 -29.32 -8.57
N THR A 34 5.80 -30.16 -9.57
CA THR A 34 4.89 -30.32 -10.72
C THR A 34 3.47 -30.73 -10.30
N TYR A 35 3.32 -31.45 -9.19
CA TYR A 35 2.02 -31.82 -8.60
C TYR A 35 1.57 -30.86 -7.49
N ALA A 36 2.15 -29.66 -7.40
CA ALA A 36 1.88 -28.67 -6.36
C ALA A 36 2.10 -29.16 -4.91
N ARG A 37 2.92 -30.20 -4.70
CA ARG A 37 3.23 -30.78 -3.38
C ARG A 37 4.50 -30.13 -2.81
N PHE A 38 4.44 -28.82 -2.59
CA PHE A 38 5.61 -28.02 -2.20
C PHE A 38 6.19 -28.40 -0.84
N ASP A 39 5.35 -28.70 0.15
CA ASP A 39 5.80 -29.18 1.47
C ASP A 39 6.64 -30.46 1.39
N GLU A 40 6.31 -31.35 0.45
CA GLU A 40 7.08 -32.58 0.22
C GLU A 40 8.30 -32.37 -0.67
N ALA A 41 8.29 -31.32 -1.51
CA ALA A 41 9.45 -30.95 -2.32
C ALA A 41 10.57 -30.35 -1.45
N ILE A 42 10.22 -29.58 -0.41
CA ILE A 42 11.18 -28.92 0.49
C ILE A 42 12.24 -29.89 1.05
N PRO A 43 11.90 -31.01 1.71
CA PRO A 43 12.92 -31.90 2.26
C PRO A 43 13.83 -32.50 1.19
N LEU A 44 13.29 -32.84 0.00
CA LEU A 44 14.08 -33.37 -1.11
C LEU A 44 15.08 -32.33 -1.65
N LEU A 45 14.60 -31.11 -1.88
CA LEU A 45 15.44 -30.00 -2.36
C LEU A 45 16.46 -29.55 -1.30
N ARG A 46 16.12 -29.59 0.00
CA ARG A 46 17.09 -29.35 1.08
C ARG A 46 18.19 -30.39 1.11
N ASN A 47 17.88 -31.67 0.90
CA ASN A 47 18.90 -32.72 0.83
C ASN A 47 19.84 -32.50 -0.36
N CYS A 48 19.29 -32.11 -1.53
CA CYS A 48 20.09 -31.70 -2.68
C CYS A 48 21.04 -30.54 -2.34
N VAL A 49 20.53 -29.45 -1.74
CA VAL A 49 21.35 -28.28 -1.34
C VAL A 49 22.40 -28.67 -0.29
N SER A 50 22.09 -29.55 0.67
CA SER A 50 23.06 -30.02 1.66
C SER A 50 24.23 -30.79 1.05
N ILE A 51 23.98 -31.58 0.00
CA ILE A 51 25.05 -32.25 -0.77
C ILE A 51 25.95 -31.21 -1.44
N ILE A 52 25.36 -30.17 -2.02
CA ILE A 52 26.10 -29.07 -2.65
C ILE A 52 27.02 -28.39 -1.62
N GLU A 53 26.49 -28.05 -0.44
CA GLU A 53 27.25 -27.41 0.64
C GLU A 53 28.39 -28.31 1.14
N LYS A 54 28.12 -29.60 1.39
CA LYS A 54 29.14 -30.58 1.84
C LYS A 54 30.22 -30.86 0.81
N SER A 55 29.95 -30.62 -0.47
CA SER A 55 30.94 -30.77 -1.54
C SER A 55 31.97 -29.64 -1.61
N ASN A 56 31.90 -28.64 -0.72
CA ASN A 56 32.68 -27.41 -0.80
C ASN A 56 32.53 -26.69 -2.15
N ASN A 57 31.29 -26.61 -2.66
CA ASN A 57 30.92 -25.95 -3.91
C ASN A 57 31.54 -26.54 -5.20
N LYS A 58 31.92 -27.83 -5.19
CA LYS A 58 32.47 -28.51 -6.39
C LYS A 58 31.50 -28.56 -7.58
N PHE A 59 30.20 -28.39 -7.35
CA PHE A 59 29.18 -28.45 -8.40
C PHE A 59 29.04 -27.16 -9.24
N GLY A 60 29.73 -26.06 -8.86
CA GLY A 60 29.77 -24.83 -9.66
C GLY A 60 28.39 -24.29 -10.06
N GLU A 61 28.16 -24.14 -11.37
CA GLU A 61 26.90 -23.67 -11.96
C GLU A 61 25.69 -24.52 -11.56
N ALA A 62 25.86 -25.84 -11.40
CA ALA A 62 24.77 -26.76 -11.07
C ALA A 62 24.15 -26.51 -9.67
N ALA A 63 24.79 -25.68 -8.83
CA ALA A 63 24.23 -25.26 -7.55
C ALA A 63 23.05 -24.28 -7.67
N PHE A 64 22.90 -23.60 -8.81
CA PHE A 64 21.92 -22.53 -9.00
C PHE A 64 20.46 -23.00 -8.94
N LEU A 65 20.07 -23.96 -9.79
CA LEU A 65 18.67 -24.38 -9.88
C LEU A 65 18.16 -24.98 -8.57
N PRO A 66 18.90 -25.87 -7.86
CA PRO A 66 18.44 -26.37 -6.56
C PRO A 66 18.11 -25.28 -5.55
N GLN A 67 18.91 -24.21 -5.49
CA GLN A 67 18.66 -23.07 -4.60
C GLN A 67 17.43 -22.27 -5.05
N LEU A 68 17.33 -21.94 -6.35
CA LEU A 68 16.17 -21.24 -6.92
C LEU A 68 14.86 -22.01 -6.65
N TYR A 69 14.83 -23.30 -6.95
CA TYR A 69 13.63 -24.12 -6.80
C TYR A 69 13.28 -24.37 -5.34
N LEU A 70 14.27 -24.49 -4.44
CA LEU A 70 14.00 -24.53 -3.00
C LEU A 70 13.40 -23.20 -2.52
N GLY A 71 13.92 -22.07 -3.01
CA GLY A 71 13.35 -20.75 -2.77
C GLY A 71 11.89 -20.66 -3.24
N ASN A 72 11.59 -21.16 -4.45
CA ASN A 72 10.22 -21.22 -4.98
C ASN A 72 9.29 -22.07 -4.12
N SER A 73 9.75 -23.23 -3.65
CA SER A 73 8.98 -24.04 -2.70
C SER A 73 8.64 -23.27 -1.44
N TYR A 74 9.63 -22.59 -0.85
CA TYR A 74 9.43 -21.78 0.35
C TYR A 74 8.49 -20.60 0.11
N TYR A 75 8.60 -19.93 -1.03
CA TYR A 75 7.70 -18.87 -1.45
C TYR A 75 6.25 -19.38 -1.49
N THR A 76 6.00 -20.52 -2.15
CA THR A 76 4.63 -21.06 -2.30
C THR A 76 4.01 -21.47 -0.96
N VAL A 77 4.80 -21.99 -0.02
CA VAL A 77 4.31 -22.32 1.34
C VAL A 77 4.32 -21.13 2.30
N ASN A 78 4.42 -19.91 1.77
CA ASN A 78 4.41 -18.65 2.50
C ASN A 78 5.55 -18.45 3.51
N ARG A 79 6.71 -19.07 3.29
CA ARG A 79 7.95 -18.86 4.07
C ARG A 79 8.89 -17.92 3.34
N PHE A 80 8.52 -16.64 3.32
CA PHE A 80 9.15 -15.59 2.52
C PHE A 80 10.62 -15.32 2.91
N ASP A 81 10.97 -15.36 4.20
CA ASP A 81 12.37 -15.23 4.66
C ASP A 81 13.26 -16.34 4.10
N SER A 82 12.78 -17.58 4.15
CA SER A 82 13.50 -18.72 3.58
C SER A 82 13.59 -18.60 2.06
N ALA A 83 12.52 -18.18 1.39
CA ALA A 83 12.54 -17.94 -0.04
C ALA A 83 13.60 -16.91 -0.43
N ARG A 84 13.62 -15.75 0.25
CA ARG A 84 14.60 -14.68 0.05
C ARG A 84 16.02 -15.18 0.28
N TYR A 85 16.25 -15.94 1.36
CA TYR A 85 17.56 -16.54 1.65
C TYR A 85 18.07 -17.41 0.49
N PHE A 86 17.24 -18.33 -0.01
CA PHE A 86 17.65 -19.23 -1.09
C PHE A 86 17.74 -18.54 -2.46
N TYR A 87 16.93 -17.52 -2.73
CA TYR A 87 17.11 -16.66 -3.91
C TYR A 87 18.43 -15.88 -3.86
N THR A 88 18.80 -15.34 -2.69
CA THR A 88 20.09 -14.67 -2.51
C THR A 88 21.25 -15.65 -2.71
N LYS A 89 21.13 -16.89 -2.22
CA LYS A 89 22.11 -17.94 -2.49
C LYS A 89 22.22 -18.24 -3.98
N ALA A 90 21.09 -18.36 -4.69
CA ALA A 90 21.10 -18.56 -6.13
C ALA A 90 21.78 -17.38 -6.86
N GLU A 91 21.55 -16.14 -6.43
CA GLU A 91 22.24 -14.95 -6.96
C GLU A 91 23.75 -14.97 -6.71
N GLU A 92 24.22 -15.49 -5.56
CA GLU A 92 25.66 -15.65 -5.30
C GLU A 92 26.34 -16.58 -6.33
N VAL A 93 25.63 -17.58 -6.85
CA VAL A 93 26.14 -18.48 -7.91
C VAL A 93 26.33 -17.71 -9.22
N THR A 94 25.39 -16.84 -9.59
CA THR A 94 25.44 -16.09 -10.86
C THR A 94 26.61 -15.12 -10.93
N LYS A 95 27.06 -14.60 -9.77
CA LYS A 95 28.26 -13.75 -9.65
C LYS A 95 29.55 -14.49 -10.01
N LYS A 96 29.58 -15.82 -9.84
CA LYS A 96 30.74 -16.68 -10.16
C LYS A 96 30.64 -17.31 -11.55
N PHE A 97 29.42 -17.49 -12.06
CA PHE A 97 29.14 -18.13 -13.34
C PHE A 97 28.24 -17.23 -14.21
N PRO A 98 28.83 -16.24 -14.91
CA PRO A 98 28.08 -15.40 -15.85
C PRO A 98 27.49 -16.24 -16.99
N GLY A 99 26.26 -15.91 -17.42
CA GLY A 99 25.60 -16.60 -18.54
C GLY A 99 24.84 -17.88 -18.17
N ILE A 100 24.63 -18.11 -16.86
CA ILE A 100 23.84 -19.24 -16.36
C ILE A 100 22.46 -19.31 -17.01
N GLN A 101 22.03 -20.52 -17.38
CA GLN A 101 20.70 -20.72 -17.94
C GLN A 101 19.61 -20.48 -16.89
N GLU A 102 18.44 -20.05 -17.36
CA GLU A 102 17.26 -19.78 -16.52
C GLU A 102 17.41 -18.62 -15.51
N LEU A 103 18.39 -17.74 -15.72
CA LEU A 103 18.63 -16.55 -14.90
C LEU A 103 17.40 -15.63 -14.80
N GLU A 104 16.60 -15.56 -15.87
CA GLU A 104 15.36 -14.79 -15.91
C GLU A 104 14.38 -15.21 -14.80
N ARG A 105 14.37 -16.49 -14.41
CA ARG A 105 13.47 -17.01 -13.39
C ARG A 105 13.83 -16.50 -12.01
N LEU A 106 15.12 -16.37 -11.70
CA LEU A 106 15.57 -15.81 -10.43
C LEU A 106 15.14 -14.35 -10.31
N TYR A 107 15.38 -13.55 -11.36
CA TYR A 107 14.95 -12.16 -11.35
C TYR A 107 13.43 -12.02 -11.29
N ASN A 108 12.68 -12.86 -12.02
CA ASN A 108 11.22 -12.87 -11.89
C ASN A 108 10.77 -13.27 -10.47
N ALA A 109 11.42 -14.24 -9.83
CA ALA A 109 11.11 -14.64 -8.46
C ALA A 109 11.37 -13.51 -7.44
N PHE A 110 12.48 -12.78 -7.58
CA PHE A 110 12.73 -11.57 -6.80
C PHE A 110 11.69 -10.47 -7.11
N GLY A 111 11.31 -10.31 -8.37
CA GLY A 111 10.29 -9.37 -8.80
C GLY A 111 8.94 -9.64 -8.12
N ILE A 112 8.49 -10.89 -8.13
CA ILE A 112 7.27 -11.34 -7.47
C ILE A 112 7.38 -11.14 -5.95
N LEU A 113 8.49 -11.56 -5.34
CA LEU A 113 8.72 -11.38 -3.90
C LEU A 113 8.63 -9.91 -3.48
N ASN A 114 9.22 -9.01 -4.26
CA ASN A 114 9.15 -7.57 -4.02
C ASN A 114 7.75 -6.99 -4.30
N PHE A 115 7.01 -7.55 -5.27
CA PHE A 115 5.62 -7.15 -5.54
C PHE A 115 4.69 -7.47 -4.37
N GLU A 116 4.77 -8.71 -3.85
CA GLU A 116 3.96 -9.20 -2.74
C GLU A 116 4.26 -8.48 -1.42
N THR A 117 5.46 -7.93 -1.28
CA THR A 117 5.86 -7.10 -0.12
C THR A 117 5.62 -5.61 -0.34
N GLY A 118 5.05 -5.20 -1.49
CA GLY A 118 4.69 -3.81 -1.81
C GLY A 118 5.87 -2.91 -2.22
N ASN A 119 7.04 -3.50 -2.45
CA ASN A 119 8.24 -2.84 -2.95
C ASN A 119 8.21 -2.76 -4.48
N TYR A 120 7.20 -2.07 -5.03
CA TYR A 120 6.90 -2.04 -6.46
C TYR A 120 8.03 -1.46 -7.33
N ARG A 121 8.84 -0.52 -6.80
CA ARG A 121 10.05 -0.03 -7.49
C ARG A 121 11.09 -1.13 -7.68
N GLN A 122 11.39 -1.90 -6.64
CA GLN A 122 12.32 -3.02 -6.75
C GLN A 122 11.72 -4.16 -7.59
N SER A 123 10.41 -4.35 -7.50
CA SER A 123 9.69 -5.31 -8.34
C SER A 123 9.85 -4.99 -9.83
N LYS A 124 9.60 -3.73 -10.24
CA LYS A 124 9.85 -3.20 -11.59
C LYS A 124 11.27 -3.50 -12.06
N ASN A 125 12.29 -3.11 -11.29
CA ASN A 125 13.69 -3.32 -11.63
C ASN A 125 14.02 -4.81 -11.87
N ASN A 126 13.46 -5.71 -11.05
CA ASN A 126 13.70 -7.14 -11.17
C ASN A 126 12.98 -7.75 -12.39
N PHE A 127 11.76 -7.33 -12.71
CA PHE A 127 11.08 -7.78 -13.93
C PHE A 127 11.76 -7.26 -15.19
N GLU A 128 12.26 -6.03 -15.20
CA GLU A 128 13.07 -5.50 -16.31
C GLU A 128 14.34 -6.33 -16.52
N LYS A 129 15.04 -6.71 -15.44
CA LYS A 129 16.17 -7.63 -15.51
C LYS A 129 15.77 -9.00 -16.07
N ALA A 130 14.68 -9.59 -15.60
CA ALA A 130 14.17 -10.87 -16.11
C ALA A 130 13.90 -10.81 -17.63
N ILE A 131 13.26 -9.74 -18.10
CA ILE A 131 12.95 -9.53 -19.52
C ILE A 131 14.22 -9.26 -20.34
N SER A 132 15.25 -8.64 -19.75
CA SER A 132 16.50 -8.32 -20.44
C SER A 132 17.37 -9.56 -20.73
N VAL A 133 17.31 -10.57 -19.85
CA VAL A 133 18.09 -11.81 -19.99
C VAL A 133 17.30 -12.96 -20.61
N LEU A 134 16.00 -12.77 -20.86
CA LEU A 134 15.17 -13.74 -21.57
C LEU A 134 15.55 -13.78 -23.07
N ASP A 135 15.81 -14.97 -23.59
CA ASP A 135 15.94 -15.19 -25.04
C ASP A 135 14.57 -15.02 -25.71
N LYS A 136 14.47 -14.00 -26.58
CA LYS A 136 13.23 -13.61 -27.28
C LYS A 136 13.13 -14.21 -28.68
N THR A 137 14.14 -14.96 -29.12
CA THR A 137 14.16 -15.60 -30.44
C THR A 137 13.49 -16.98 -30.44
N ASP A 138 13.28 -17.55 -29.25
CA ASP A 138 12.63 -18.84 -29.04
C ASP A 138 11.13 -18.65 -28.76
N ASP A 139 10.28 -19.07 -29.71
CA ASP A 139 8.82 -18.98 -29.59
C ASP A 139 8.27 -19.74 -28.36
N SER A 140 8.98 -20.76 -27.88
CA SER A 140 8.59 -21.48 -26.65
C SER A 140 8.67 -20.60 -25.40
N ARG A 141 9.38 -19.46 -25.48
CA ARG A 141 9.54 -18.50 -24.39
C ARG A 141 8.48 -17.40 -24.37
N ILE A 142 7.57 -17.35 -25.36
CA ILE A 142 6.51 -16.33 -25.43
C ILE A 142 5.68 -16.29 -24.14
N ALA A 143 5.34 -17.44 -23.56
CA ALA A 143 4.58 -17.48 -22.31
C ALA A 143 5.32 -16.82 -21.14
N PHE A 144 6.64 -17.00 -21.03
CA PHE A 144 7.46 -16.32 -20.03
C PHE A 144 7.53 -14.82 -20.29
N LEU A 145 7.71 -14.41 -21.55
CA LEU A 145 7.72 -13.00 -21.93
C LEU A 145 6.41 -12.31 -21.54
N VAL A 146 5.27 -12.93 -21.85
CA VAL A 146 3.95 -12.39 -21.47
C VAL A 146 3.83 -12.28 -19.95
N ASN A 147 4.20 -13.33 -19.21
CA ASN A 147 4.14 -13.31 -17.75
C ASN A 147 5.00 -12.17 -17.16
N TYR A 148 6.27 -12.06 -17.56
CA TYR A 148 7.19 -11.08 -16.98
C TYR A 148 6.81 -9.65 -17.33
N LYS A 149 6.37 -9.40 -18.58
CA LYS A 149 5.84 -8.10 -18.99
C LYS A 149 4.55 -7.76 -18.26
N SER A 150 3.64 -8.71 -18.05
CA SER A 150 2.43 -8.49 -17.25
C SER A 150 2.78 -8.10 -15.82
N ASN A 151 3.75 -8.78 -15.19
CA ASN A 151 4.19 -8.45 -13.83
C ASN A 151 4.87 -7.07 -13.75
N LEU A 152 5.66 -6.70 -14.76
CA LEU A 152 6.22 -5.37 -14.90
C LEU A 152 5.13 -4.31 -15.01
N ALA A 153 4.14 -4.52 -15.89
CA ALA A 153 3.01 -3.61 -16.06
C ALA A 153 2.18 -3.47 -14.77
N SER A 154 2.00 -4.56 -14.02
CA SER A 154 1.34 -4.53 -12.71
C SER A 154 2.11 -3.67 -11.71
N SER A 155 3.44 -3.76 -11.70
CA SER A 155 4.31 -2.93 -10.84
C SER A 155 4.23 -1.46 -11.21
N LEU A 156 4.26 -1.15 -12.52
CA LEU A 156 4.10 0.22 -13.04
C LEU A 156 2.73 0.81 -12.66
N ARG A 157 1.65 0.02 -12.81
CA ARG A 157 0.30 0.43 -12.40
C ARG A 157 0.23 0.77 -10.91
N LYS A 158 0.87 -0.03 -10.06
CA LYS A 158 0.97 0.21 -8.61
C LYS A 158 1.83 1.40 -8.23
N LEU A 159 2.70 1.84 -9.12
CA LEU A 159 3.48 3.08 -9.02
C LEU A 159 2.79 4.30 -9.65
N TYR A 160 1.55 4.15 -10.13
CA TYR A 160 0.80 5.19 -10.85
C TYR A 160 1.45 5.60 -12.20
N GLU A 161 2.38 4.79 -12.71
CA GLU A 161 3.00 4.95 -14.04
C GLU A 161 2.07 4.37 -15.13
N TYR A 162 0.86 4.93 -15.25
CA TYR A 162 -0.24 4.36 -16.03
C TYR A 162 0.02 4.26 -17.53
N ASP A 163 0.67 5.25 -18.14
CA ASP A 163 0.95 5.25 -19.58
C ASP A 163 1.90 4.11 -19.97
N ALA A 164 2.94 3.89 -19.17
CA ALA A 164 3.89 2.80 -19.36
C ALA A 164 3.23 1.43 -19.17
N ALA A 165 2.42 1.28 -18.11
CA ALA A 165 1.65 0.05 -17.86
C ALA A 165 0.67 -0.25 -19.01
N MET A 166 -0.09 0.76 -19.46
CA MET A 166 -1.08 0.62 -20.53
C MET A 166 -0.43 0.21 -21.86
N THR A 167 0.73 0.78 -22.18
CA THR A 167 1.50 0.44 -23.38
C THR A 167 1.86 -1.05 -23.37
N ILE A 168 2.38 -1.55 -22.26
CA ILE A 168 2.75 -2.96 -22.12
C ILE A 168 1.52 -3.87 -22.20
N TYR A 169 0.47 -3.60 -21.42
CA TYR A 169 -0.73 -4.45 -21.42
C TYR A 169 -1.38 -4.53 -22.81
N THR A 170 -1.45 -3.42 -23.53
CA THR A 170 -2.02 -3.39 -24.88
C THR A 170 -1.16 -4.21 -25.87
N ASP A 171 0.18 -4.10 -25.79
CA ASP A 171 1.09 -4.95 -26.58
C ASP A 171 0.88 -6.44 -26.29
N LEU A 172 0.59 -6.81 -25.04
CA LEU A 172 0.42 -8.21 -24.64
C LEU A 172 -0.86 -8.87 -25.16
N LEU A 173 -1.91 -8.09 -25.46
CA LEU A 173 -3.18 -8.64 -25.96
C LEU A 173 -3.04 -9.40 -27.28
N LYS A 174 -2.01 -9.11 -28.10
CA LYS A 174 -1.75 -9.82 -29.37
C LYS A 174 -1.43 -11.31 -29.17
N TYR A 175 -0.92 -11.69 -28.00
CA TYR A 175 -0.56 -13.07 -27.67
C TYR A 175 -1.74 -13.92 -27.23
N LYS A 176 -2.89 -13.31 -26.87
CA LYS A 176 -4.11 -14.00 -26.40
C LYS A 176 -3.90 -14.92 -25.19
N ILE A 177 -2.90 -14.61 -24.36
CA ILE A 177 -2.60 -15.31 -23.10
C ILE A 177 -3.05 -14.42 -21.94
N ASN A 178 -3.72 -14.99 -20.94
CA ASN A 178 -4.24 -14.28 -19.74
C ASN A 178 -5.06 -13.02 -20.06
N THR A 179 -5.87 -13.07 -21.13
CA THR A 179 -6.60 -11.89 -21.64
C THR A 179 -7.53 -11.26 -20.60
N ASP A 180 -8.17 -12.06 -19.76
CA ASP A 180 -9.11 -11.55 -18.75
C ASP A 180 -8.37 -10.73 -17.67
N GLU A 181 -7.21 -11.19 -17.21
CA GLU A 181 -6.36 -10.48 -16.24
C GLU A 181 -5.77 -9.20 -16.84
N ILE A 182 -5.33 -9.25 -18.09
CA ILE A 182 -4.83 -8.07 -18.82
C ILE A 182 -5.96 -7.05 -18.99
N ASN A 183 -7.15 -7.48 -19.43
CA ASN A 183 -8.31 -6.61 -19.59
C ASN A 183 -8.76 -6.00 -18.25
N GLN A 184 -8.71 -6.76 -17.16
CA GLN A 184 -8.98 -6.25 -15.81
C GLN A 184 -8.01 -5.12 -15.44
N ASN A 185 -6.71 -5.32 -15.63
CA ASN A 185 -5.71 -4.30 -15.30
C ASN A 185 -5.85 -3.05 -16.19
N ILE A 186 -6.14 -3.23 -17.49
CA ILE A 186 -6.43 -2.12 -18.41
C ILE A 186 -7.68 -1.34 -17.95
N ALA A 187 -8.77 -2.03 -17.64
CA ALA A 187 -10.00 -1.41 -17.15
C ALA A 187 -9.77 -0.63 -15.85
N SER A 188 -9.01 -1.20 -14.91
CA SER A 188 -8.63 -0.55 -13.67
C SER A 188 -7.85 0.75 -13.93
N ILE A 189 -6.89 0.76 -14.87
CA ILE A 189 -6.18 1.98 -15.26
C ILE A 189 -7.16 3.02 -15.84
N TYR A 190 -8.04 2.63 -16.76
CA TYR A 190 -9.01 3.54 -17.34
C TYR A 190 -9.95 4.15 -16.30
N LEU A 191 -10.36 3.39 -15.28
CA LEU A 191 -11.12 3.91 -14.14
C LEU A 191 -10.32 4.97 -13.35
N GLN A 192 -9.04 4.70 -13.07
CA GLN A 192 -8.19 5.62 -12.30
C GLN A 192 -7.94 6.95 -13.02
N ILE A 193 -7.84 6.94 -14.35
CA ILE A 193 -7.66 8.17 -15.14
C ILE A 193 -8.99 8.82 -15.56
N GLY A 194 -10.14 8.30 -15.11
CA GLY A 194 -11.47 8.86 -15.39
C GLY A 194 -12.04 8.55 -16.78
N ALA A 195 -11.44 7.63 -17.54
CA ALA A 195 -11.85 7.23 -18.88
C ALA A 195 -12.86 6.06 -18.86
N SER A 196 -14.03 6.31 -18.26
CA SER A 196 -15.07 5.29 -18.03
C SER A 196 -15.57 4.54 -19.28
N PRO A 197 -15.78 5.17 -20.46
CA PRO A 197 -16.24 4.44 -21.65
C PRO A 197 -15.28 3.32 -22.07
N GLN A 198 -13.97 3.59 -21.99
CA GLN A 198 -12.92 2.62 -22.28
C GLN A 198 -12.92 1.52 -21.22
N ALA A 199 -13.00 1.88 -19.93
CA ALA A 199 -13.09 0.89 -18.84
C ALA A 199 -14.22 -0.11 -19.08
N ILE A 200 -15.44 0.37 -19.41
CA ILE A 200 -16.60 -0.47 -19.70
C ILE A 200 -16.34 -1.46 -20.84
N LYS A 201 -15.72 -1.00 -21.94
CA LYS A 201 -15.35 -1.87 -23.07
C LYS A 201 -14.48 -3.04 -22.61
N TYR A 202 -13.44 -2.78 -21.83
CA TYR A 202 -12.52 -3.82 -21.34
C TYR A 202 -13.18 -4.70 -20.28
N LEU A 203 -14.01 -4.15 -19.40
CA LEU A 203 -14.77 -4.94 -18.41
C LEU A 203 -15.75 -5.91 -19.08
N HIS A 204 -16.44 -5.52 -20.14
CA HIS A 204 -17.33 -6.42 -20.90
C HIS A 204 -16.58 -7.53 -21.64
N ALA A 205 -15.31 -7.33 -22.00
CA ALA A 205 -14.49 -8.34 -22.64
C ALA A 205 -14.05 -9.47 -21.68
N ILE A 206 -14.15 -9.26 -20.36
CA ILE A 206 -13.78 -10.24 -19.34
C ILE A 206 -14.91 -11.27 -19.20
N LYS A 207 -14.59 -12.56 -19.26
CA LYS A 207 -15.61 -13.63 -19.25
C LYS A 207 -16.11 -13.95 -17.87
N THR A 208 -15.20 -13.92 -16.89
CA THR A 208 -15.52 -14.26 -15.50
C THR A 208 -16.49 -13.25 -14.88
N THR A 209 -17.51 -13.75 -14.21
CA THR A 209 -18.41 -12.96 -13.37
C THR A 209 -17.86 -12.92 -11.94
N SER A 210 -17.75 -11.72 -11.38
CA SER A 210 -17.23 -11.50 -10.03
C SER A 210 -17.84 -10.24 -9.41
N ILE A 211 -17.78 -10.15 -8.08
CA ILE A 211 -18.27 -8.98 -7.33
C ILE A 211 -17.45 -7.73 -7.73
N TRP A 212 -16.13 -7.87 -7.84
CA TRP A 212 -15.24 -6.77 -8.25
C TRP A 212 -15.59 -6.23 -9.65
N LYS A 213 -15.91 -7.10 -10.61
CA LYS A 213 -16.24 -6.68 -11.98
C LYS A 213 -17.52 -5.86 -12.01
N TYR A 214 -18.53 -6.28 -11.25
CA TYR A 214 -19.77 -5.52 -11.13
C TYR A 214 -19.56 -4.19 -10.39
N ASN A 215 -18.74 -4.15 -9.34
CA ASN A 215 -18.34 -2.90 -8.70
C ASN A 215 -17.65 -1.94 -9.68
N ASP A 216 -16.72 -2.43 -10.49
CA ASP A 216 -15.99 -1.61 -11.47
C ASP A 216 -16.91 -1.11 -12.60
N LEU A 217 -17.84 -1.94 -13.10
CA LEU A 217 -18.86 -1.51 -14.07
C LEU A 217 -19.78 -0.45 -13.47
N GLY A 218 -20.25 -0.67 -12.24
CA GLY A 218 -21.10 0.29 -11.54
C GLY A 218 -20.39 1.62 -11.32
N LEU A 219 -19.12 1.60 -10.91
CA LEU A 219 -18.30 2.82 -10.79
C LEU A 219 -18.14 3.54 -12.14
N ALA A 220 -17.86 2.80 -13.22
CA ALA A 220 -17.72 3.39 -14.55
C ALA A 220 -19.01 4.09 -15.01
N HIS A 221 -20.17 3.52 -14.73
CA HIS A 221 -21.46 4.13 -15.02
C HIS A 221 -21.78 5.31 -14.08
N TYR A 222 -21.44 5.20 -12.80
CA TYR A 222 -21.56 6.29 -11.84
C TYR A 222 -20.76 7.53 -12.28
N ASN A 223 -19.50 7.34 -12.70
CA ASN A 223 -18.64 8.41 -13.21
C ASN A 223 -19.19 9.08 -14.47
N GLN A 224 -20.02 8.38 -15.25
CA GLN A 224 -20.75 8.93 -16.41
C GLN A 224 -22.10 9.53 -16.05
N LYS A 225 -22.46 9.58 -14.75
CA LYS A 225 -23.77 10.00 -14.24
C LYS A 225 -24.93 9.12 -14.73
N ALA A 226 -24.64 7.92 -15.19
CA ALA A 226 -25.63 6.92 -15.58
C ALA A 226 -26.11 6.14 -14.34
N TYR A 227 -26.79 6.84 -13.44
CA TYR A 227 -27.13 6.35 -12.09
C TYR A 227 -28.01 5.09 -12.07
N ASP A 228 -28.96 4.96 -13.01
CA ASP A 228 -29.77 3.73 -13.13
C ASP A 228 -28.92 2.50 -13.44
N SER A 229 -27.96 2.64 -14.37
CA SER A 229 -27.02 1.57 -14.71
C SER A 229 -26.08 1.27 -13.56
N ALA A 230 -25.58 2.31 -12.89
CA ALA A 230 -24.72 2.16 -11.71
C ALA A 230 -25.43 1.38 -10.60
N SER A 231 -26.67 1.76 -10.26
CA SER A 231 -27.52 1.07 -9.28
C SER A 231 -27.69 -0.41 -9.64
N TRP A 232 -28.03 -0.71 -10.89
CA TRP A 232 -28.21 -2.08 -11.35
C TRP A 232 -26.95 -2.94 -11.14
N TYR A 233 -25.76 -2.41 -11.46
CA TYR A 233 -24.51 -3.14 -11.25
C TYR A 233 -24.15 -3.29 -9.77
N PHE A 234 -24.37 -2.28 -8.94
CA PHE A 234 -24.15 -2.39 -7.49
C PHE A 234 -25.11 -3.41 -6.84
N GLU A 235 -26.36 -3.48 -7.29
CA GLU A 235 -27.30 -4.53 -6.87
C GLU A 235 -26.83 -5.93 -7.30
N LYS A 236 -26.32 -6.08 -8.53
CA LYS A 236 -25.73 -7.35 -8.98
C LYS A 236 -24.53 -7.76 -8.12
N ALA A 237 -23.65 -6.81 -7.78
CA ALA A 237 -22.52 -7.05 -6.89
C ALA A 237 -22.98 -7.49 -5.49
N SER A 238 -23.93 -6.78 -4.90
CA SER A 238 -24.49 -7.08 -3.57
C SER A 238 -25.16 -8.46 -3.53
N ASN A 239 -25.99 -8.78 -4.52
CA ASN A 239 -26.66 -10.07 -4.62
C ASN A 239 -25.66 -11.23 -4.78
N LEU A 240 -24.65 -11.07 -5.66
CA LEU A 240 -23.62 -12.07 -5.85
C LEU A 240 -22.81 -12.30 -4.56
N ASN A 241 -22.47 -11.21 -3.86
CA ASN A 241 -21.78 -11.30 -2.58
C ASN A 241 -22.63 -12.02 -1.53
N HIS A 242 -23.93 -11.72 -1.45
CA HIS A 242 -24.84 -12.42 -0.53
C HIS A 242 -24.91 -13.92 -0.83
N THR A 243 -25.00 -14.31 -2.11
CA THR A 243 -25.01 -15.74 -2.50
C THR A 243 -23.70 -16.45 -2.16
N GLN A 244 -22.56 -15.81 -2.38
CA GLN A 244 -21.24 -16.45 -2.21
C GLN A 244 -20.75 -16.42 -0.75
N ASN A 245 -21.02 -15.34 -0.02
CA ASN A 245 -20.40 -15.05 1.26
C ASN A 245 -21.42 -14.87 2.41
N GLY A 246 -22.72 -14.79 2.11
CA GLY A 246 -23.76 -14.52 3.11
C GLY A 246 -23.51 -13.20 3.83
N ASN A 247 -23.45 -13.25 5.17
CA ASN A 247 -23.20 -12.07 6.03
C ASN A 247 -21.72 -11.89 6.41
N LYS A 248 -20.81 -12.66 5.79
CA LYS A 248 -19.39 -12.61 6.14
C LYS A 248 -18.72 -11.41 5.49
N LYS A 249 -17.82 -10.78 6.26
CA LYS A 249 -17.11 -9.57 5.84
C LYS A 249 -16.10 -9.87 4.74
N ASN A 250 -16.00 -8.96 3.77
CA ASN A 250 -14.96 -8.95 2.74
C ASN A 250 -14.83 -7.56 2.10
N VAL A 251 -13.71 -7.30 1.43
CA VAL A 251 -13.44 -5.98 0.80
C VAL A 251 -14.47 -5.62 -0.24
N PHE A 252 -14.84 -6.58 -1.11
CA PHE A 252 -15.73 -6.29 -2.23
C PHE A 252 -17.10 -5.82 -1.77
N ALA A 253 -17.64 -6.40 -0.69
CA ALA A 253 -18.85 -5.93 -0.04
C ALA A 253 -18.70 -4.51 0.51
N GLY A 254 -17.56 -4.19 1.13
CA GLY A 254 -17.25 -2.85 1.61
C GLY A 254 -17.24 -1.82 0.48
N ILE A 255 -16.57 -2.14 -0.64
CA ILE A 255 -16.55 -1.31 -1.85
C ILE A 255 -17.97 -1.13 -2.40
N THR A 256 -18.77 -2.20 -2.48
CA THR A 256 -20.17 -2.11 -2.96
C THR A 256 -20.99 -1.17 -2.09
N TYR A 257 -20.92 -1.28 -0.76
CA TYR A 257 -21.64 -0.38 0.14
C TYR A 257 -21.17 1.07 0.01
N ARG A 258 -19.87 1.32 -0.14
CA ARG A 258 -19.36 2.67 -0.39
C ARG A 258 -19.98 3.26 -1.65
N TYR A 259 -19.97 2.52 -2.76
CA TYR A 259 -20.52 3.02 -4.01
C TYR A 259 -22.05 3.23 -3.97
N ILE A 260 -22.79 2.40 -3.24
CA ILE A 260 -24.21 2.65 -2.99
C ILE A 260 -24.40 3.95 -2.18
N GLY A 261 -23.53 4.19 -1.18
CA GLY A 261 -23.46 5.45 -0.46
C GLY A 261 -23.18 6.64 -1.38
N ASP A 262 -22.20 6.52 -2.27
CA ASP A 262 -21.84 7.56 -3.27
C ASP A 262 -22.98 7.86 -4.25
N LEU A 263 -23.75 6.85 -4.63
CA LEU A 263 -24.96 6.99 -5.46
C LEU A 263 -26.03 7.80 -4.71
N LYS A 264 -26.32 7.46 -3.46
CA LYS A 264 -27.28 8.18 -2.62
C LYS A 264 -26.83 9.61 -2.31
N ALA A 265 -25.52 9.81 -2.12
CA ALA A 265 -24.93 11.13 -1.94
C ALA A 265 -25.11 12.00 -3.20
N ALA A 266 -24.96 11.43 -4.40
CA ALA A 266 -25.24 12.13 -5.66
C ALA A 266 -26.71 12.53 -5.82
N GLU A 267 -27.64 11.79 -5.18
CA GLU A 267 -29.05 12.12 -5.09
C GLU A 267 -29.40 13.05 -3.91
N HIS A 268 -28.39 13.58 -3.20
CA HIS A 268 -28.52 14.40 -1.99
C HIS A 268 -29.24 13.70 -0.81
N LYS A 269 -29.31 12.37 -0.81
CA LYS A 269 -29.86 11.54 0.27
C LYS A 269 -28.79 11.29 1.34
N TRP A 270 -28.28 12.35 1.95
CA TRP A 270 -27.10 12.31 2.83
C TRP A 270 -27.25 11.35 4.01
N SER A 271 -28.41 11.34 4.68
CA SER A 271 -28.66 10.44 5.82
C SER A 271 -28.62 8.96 5.42
N GLU A 272 -29.12 8.62 4.24
CA GLU A 272 -29.07 7.25 3.74
C GLU A 272 -27.66 6.86 3.27
N ALA A 273 -26.93 7.80 2.65
CA ALA A 273 -25.54 7.61 2.26
C ALA A 273 -24.66 7.29 3.48
N LEU A 274 -24.84 8.03 4.58
CA LEU A 274 -24.11 7.81 5.84
C LEU A 274 -24.30 6.38 6.40
N ILE A 275 -25.50 5.82 6.26
CA ILE A 275 -25.78 4.43 6.67
C ILE A 275 -24.94 3.44 5.85
N ASP A 276 -24.87 3.62 4.53
CA ASP A 276 -24.11 2.71 3.66
C ASP A 276 -22.60 2.92 3.78
N TYR A 277 -22.12 4.14 4.03
CA TYR A 277 -20.72 4.37 4.42
C TYR A 277 -20.37 3.68 5.74
N GLN A 278 -21.26 3.70 6.74
CA GLN A 278 -21.04 2.97 7.98
C GLN A 278 -20.96 1.47 7.74
N LYS A 279 -21.86 0.90 6.92
CA LYS A 279 -21.77 -0.51 6.52
C LYS A 279 -20.44 -0.81 5.82
N ALA A 280 -20.00 0.04 4.90
CA ALA A 280 -18.70 -0.11 4.24
C ALA A 280 -17.55 -0.16 5.25
N ILE A 281 -17.49 0.75 6.24
CA ILE A 281 -16.47 0.73 7.31
C ILE A 281 -16.52 -0.60 8.07
N THR A 282 -17.71 -1.10 8.43
CA THR A 282 -17.82 -2.38 9.16
C THR A 282 -17.35 -3.58 8.32
N GLN A 283 -17.44 -3.52 6.98
CA GLN A 283 -16.91 -4.56 6.10
C GLN A 283 -15.39 -4.48 5.95
N LEU A 284 -14.85 -3.27 5.86
CA LEU A 284 -13.43 -2.99 5.62
C LEU A 284 -12.56 -3.16 6.87
N ILE A 285 -13.18 -3.16 8.06
CA ILE A 285 -12.51 -3.42 9.34
C ILE A 285 -13.16 -4.63 10.01
N TYR A 286 -12.46 -5.75 9.97
CA TYR A 286 -13.01 -7.03 10.39
C TYR A 286 -13.51 -7.04 11.85
N PHE A 287 -12.77 -6.41 12.77
CA PHE A 287 -13.09 -6.39 14.20
C PHE A 287 -14.03 -5.25 14.64
N TYR A 288 -14.49 -4.40 13.71
CA TYR A 288 -15.37 -3.26 14.02
C TYR A 288 -16.81 -3.52 13.55
N ASN A 289 -17.79 -3.40 14.45
CA ASN A 289 -19.18 -3.79 14.20
C ASN A 289 -20.22 -2.73 14.61
N ASP A 290 -19.78 -1.50 14.89
CA ASP A 290 -20.71 -0.43 15.29
C ASP A 290 -21.57 0.02 14.11
N SER A 291 -22.87 0.13 14.31
CA SER A 291 -23.84 0.54 13.29
C SER A 291 -24.25 2.02 13.38
N SER A 292 -23.87 2.73 14.44
CA SER A 292 -24.12 4.17 14.55
C SER A 292 -23.24 4.93 13.57
N VAL A 293 -23.87 5.79 12.77
CA VAL A 293 -23.18 6.58 11.76
C VAL A 293 -22.26 7.64 12.38
N GLU A 294 -22.52 8.06 13.61
CA GLU A 294 -21.72 9.03 14.35
C GLU A 294 -20.44 8.43 14.94
N ASN A 295 -20.43 7.10 15.14
CA ASN A 295 -19.29 6.38 15.69
C ASN A 295 -18.28 6.07 14.60
N ASN A 296 -17.00 6.04 14.99
CA ASN A 296 -15.89 5.74 14.10
C ASN A 296 -14.94 4.74 14.77
N PRO A 297 -14.14 3.99 14.00
CA PRO A 297 -13.09 3.13 14.55
C PRO A 297 -12.09 3.97 15.35
N SER A 298 -11.63 3.45 16.49
CA SER A 298 -10.57 4.04 17.30
C SER A 298 -9.26 3.25 17.25
N SER A 299 -9.27 2.09 16.58
CA SER A 299 -8.12 1.23 16.34
C SER A 299 -8.20 0.66 14.93
N TYR A 300 -7.04 0.55 14.28
CA TYR A 300 -6.88 0.09 12.90
C TYR A 300 -6.07 -1.20 12.79
N SER A 301 -5.87 -1.89 13.92
CA SER A 301 -5.30 -3.25 13.91
C SER A 301 -6.19 -4.18 13.07
N GLY A 302 -5.56 -4.92 12.16
CA GLY A 302 -6.23 -5.82 11.24
C GLY A 302 -6.92 -5.10 10.06
N VAL A 303 -6.63 -3.83 9.79
CA VAL A 303 -7.05 -3.18 8.54
C VAL A 303 -6.22 -3.71 7.38
N PHE A 304 -6.89 -4.10 6.30
CA PHE A 304 -6.26 -4.73 5.13
C PHE A 304 -6.61 -4.05 3.80
N ALA A 305 -7.65 -3.20 3.77
CA ALA A 305 -8.07 -2.42 2.60
C ALA A 305 -7.95 -0.91 2.89
N VAL A 306 -6.72 -0.47 3.17
CA VAL A 306 -6.42 0.90 3.64
C VAL A 306 -6.99 1.98 2.72
N THR A 307 -6.74 1.87 1.41
CA THR A 307 -7.19 2.84 0.40
C THR A 307 -8.72 2.98 0.40
N GLU A 308 -9.44 1.87 0.41
CA GLU A 308 -10.90 1.87 0.41
C GLU A 308 -11.47 2.42 1.72
N LEU A 309 -10.84 2.10 2.85
CA LEU A 309 -11.25 2.63 4.15
C LEU A 309 -11.02 4.14 4.24
N TYR A 310 -9.90 4.63 3.71
CA TYR A 310 -9.61 6.06 3.62
C TYR A 310 -10.68 6.78 2.81
N GLU A 311 -10.98 6.31 1.59
CA GLU A 311 -12.00 6.91 0.72
C GLU A 311 -13.39 6.86 1.37
N THR A 312 -13.72 5.75 2.06
CA THR A 312 -14.99 5.62 2.78
C THR A 312 -15.11 6.61 3.94
N LEU A 313 -14.06 6.77 4.76
CA LEU A 313 -14.06 7.74 5.87
C LEU A 313 -14.13 9.16 5.34
N LEU A 314 -13.45 9.48 4.25
CA LEU A 314 -13.51 10.77 3.59
C LEU A 314 -14.93 11.06 3.10
N ALA A 315 -15.54 10.13 2.36
CA ALA A 315 -16.91 10.25 1.86
C ALA A 315 -17.94 10.40 2.99
N LYS A 316 -17.76 9.66 4.09
CA LYS A 316 -18.60 9.79 5.29
C LYS A 316 -18.45 11.18 5.94
N ALA A 317 -17.22 11.67 6.09
CA ALA A 317 -16.98 12.99 6.69
C ALA A 317 -17.55 14.12 5.83
N THR A 318 -17.40 14.04 4.51
CA THR A 318 -17.97 15.04 3.58
C THR A 318 -19.49 14.96 3.52
N ALA A 319 -20.10 13.76 3.59
CA ALA A 319 -21.54 13.61 3.66
C ALA A 319 -22.13 14.25 4.93
N PHE A 320 -21.44 14.16 6.07
CA PHE A 320 -21.84 14.90 7.28
C PHE A 320 -21.78 16.43 7.10
N ARG A 321 -20.76 16.95 6.39
CA ARG A 321 -20.69 18.38 6.04
C ARG A 321 -21.87 18.79 5.15
N SER A 322 -22.16 18.02 4.10
CA SER A 322 -23.30 18.28 3.20
C SER A 322 -24.65 18.18 3.91
N LEU A 323 -24.77 17.28 4.89
CA LEU A 323 -25.96 17.17 5.74
C LEU A 323 -26.15 18.44 6.59
N PHE A 324 -25.09 18.98 7.19
CA PHE A 324 -25.13 20.29 7.85
C PHE A 324 -25.58 21.38 6.88
N ASP A 325 -25.05 21.41 5.65
CA ASP A 325 -25.44 22.43 4.69
C ASP A 325 -26.95 22.40 4.38
N SER A 326 -27.56 21.22 4.47
CA SER A 326 -28.99 21.00 4.24
C SER A 326 -29.87 21.32 5.46
N ASN A 327 -29.45 20.95 6.68
CA ASN A 327 -30.32 21.02 7.88
C ASN A 327 -29.84 22.01 8.97
N LYS A 328 -28.63 22.53 8.84
CA LYS A 328 -27.94 23.43 9.80
C LYS A 328 -27.74 22.84 11.21
N ASP A 329 -27.82 21.52 11.38
CA ASP A 329 -27.56 20.85 12.66
C ASP A 329 -26.05 20.78 12.92
N ILE A 330 -25.59 21.56 13.88
CA ILE A 330 -24.17 21.64 14.30
C ILE A 330 -23.60 20.26 14.62
N ARG A 331 -24.41 19.32 15.12
CA ARG A 331 -23.97 17.93 15.41
C ARG A 331 -23.43 17.23 14.18
N SER A 332 -23.93 17.57 12.97
CA SER A 332 -23.40 17.02 11.72
C SER A 332 -21.96 17.48 11.46
N LEU A 333 -21.61 18.76 11.72
CA LEU A 333 -20.22 19.22 11.62
C LEU A 333 -19.33 18.58 12.70
N GLU A 334 -19.84 18.40 13.92
CA GLU A 334 -19.09 17.70 14.98
C GLU A 334 -18.80 16.23 14.61
N SER A 335 -19.78 15.53 14.04
CA SER A 335 -19.60 14.16 13.52
C SER A 335 -18.62 14.12 12.34
N SER A 336 -18.65 15.13 11.45
CA SER A 336 -17.67 15.27 10.37
C SER A 336 -16.24 15.35 10.90
N ILE A 337 -15.98 16.21 11.90
CA ILE A 337 -14.66 16.33 12.54
C ILE A 337 -14.24 15.04 13.25
N LYS A 338 -15.15 14.34 13.92
CA LYS A 338 -14.86 13.03 14.53
C LYS A 338 -14.43 12.01 13.48
N THR A 339 -15.11 11.99 12.32
CA THR A 339 -14.73 11.09 11.21
C THR A 339 -13.40 11.49 10.58
N PHE A 340 -13.11 12.79 10.41
CA PHE A 340 -11.79 13.26 9.98
C PHE A 340 -10.68 12.86 10.96
N ARG A 341 -10.91 12.97 12.28
CA ARG A 341 -9.93 12.51 13.26
C ARG A 341 -9.62 11.02 13.11
N SER A 342 -10.66 10.19 12.92
CA SER A 342 -10.49 8.76 12.59
C SER A 342 -9.69 8.58 11.29
N LEU A 343 -9.97 9.34 10.24
CA LEU A 343 -9.21 9.28 8.98
C LEU A 343 -7.70 9.61 9.18
N TYR A 344 -7.39 10.61 10.01
CA TYR A 344 -5.99 10.93 10.33
C TYR A 344 -5.33 9.89 11.23
N GLN A 345 -6.07 9.27 12.15
CA GLN A 345 -5.56 8.14 12.94
C GLN A 345 -5.27 6.91 12.07
N LEU A 346 -6.09 6.65 11.04
CA LEU A 346 -5.78 5.64 10.02
C LEU A 346 -4.49 6.01 9.27
N THR A 347 -4.32 7.28 8.91
CA THR A 347 -3.12 7.74 8.21
C THR A 347 -1.87 7.55 9.06
N ASP A 348 -1.90 7.97 10.33
CA ASP A 348 -0.82 7.75 11.30
C ASP A 348 -0.50 6.26 11.47
N TYR A 349 -1.54 5.40 11.50
CA TYR A 349 -1.36 3.95 11.58
C TYR A 349 -0.63 3.41 10.35
N VAL A 350 -1.01 3.86 9.16
CA VAL A 350 -0.41 3.43 7.90
C VAL A 350 1.04 3.89 7.81
N GLU A 351 1.35 5.13 8.18
CA GLU A 351 2.72 5.66 8.19
C GLU A 351 3.66 4.85 9.10
N LYS A 352 3.17 4.40 10.26
CA LYS A 352 3.97 3.62 11.23
C LYS A 352 4.13 2.15 10.84
N THR A 353 3.17 1.60 10.11
CA THR A 353 3.03 0.14 9.92
C THR A 353 3.39 -0.30 8.50
N TYR A 354 3.09 0.50 7.48
CA TYR A 354 3.20 0.13 6.07
C TYR A 354 4.40 0.81 5.40
N GLU A 355 5.32 0.01 4.86
CA GLU A 355 6.47 0.50 4.08
C GLU A 355 6.26 0.39 2.56
N SER A 356 5.06 0.05 2.09
CA SER A 356 4.82 -0.14 0.65
C SER A 356 4.97 1.15 -0.15
N ASP A 357 5.40 1.01 -1.41
CA ASP A 357 5.52 2.14 -2.33
C ASP A 357 4.15 2.77 -2.60
N GLU A 358 3.11 1.95 -2.80
CA GLU A 358 1.74 2.41 -3.11
C GLU A 358 1.13 3.20 -1.95
N ALA A 359 1.19 2.71 -0.71
CA ALA A 359 0.62 3.42 0.44
C ALA A 359 1.29 4.79 0.63
N ARG A 360 2.63 4.87 0.49
CA ARG A 360 3.37 6.13 0.57
C ARG A 360 3.01 7.10 -0.55
N ILE A 361 2.86 6.63 -1.78
CA ILE A 361 2.44 7.48 -2.91
C ILE A 361 1.00 7.95 -2.70
N PHE A 362 0.08 7.05 -2.35
CA PHE A 362 -1.33 7.34 -2.12
C PHE A 362 -1.51 8.40 -1.02
N LEU A 363 -0.91 8.20 0.15
CA LEU A 363 -0.99 9.16 1.25
C LEU A 363 -0.44 10.51 0.85
N ASN A 364 0.73 10.56 0.18
CA ASN A 364 1.31 11.83 -0.29
C ASN A 364 0.43 12.54 -1.33
N GLN A 365 -0.22 11.82 -2.25
CA GLN A 365 -1.12 12.42 -3.24
C GLN A 365 -2.38 12.99 -2.59
N LYS A 366 -2.99 12.24 -1.67
CA LYS A 366 -4.20 12.67 -0.97
C LYS A 366 -3.94 13.79 0.04
N LYS A 367 -2.69 13.91 0.52
CA LYS A 367 -2.25 14.93 1.46
C LYS A 367 -2.56 16.37 1.04
N TYR A 368 -2.62 16.64 -0.27
CA TYR A 368 -2.80 18.01 -0.75
C TYR A 368 -4.24 18.33 -1.14
N GLY A 369 -5.08 17.34 -1.48
CA GLY A 369 -6.39 17.57 -2.08
C GLY A 369 -7.55 17.79 -1.11
N SER A 370 -7.48 17.25 0.12
CA SER A 370 -8.63 17.25 1.06
C SER A 370 -8.33 17.73 2.48
N HIS A 371 -7.12 18.23 2.72
CA HIS A 371 -6.66 18.58 4.08
C HIS A 371 -7.20 19.90 4.62
N HIS A 372 -7.60 20.83 3.74
CA HIS A 372 -8.24 22.08 4.16
C HIS A 372 -9.65 21.84 4.74
N ILE A 373 -10.35 20.78 4.30
CA ILE A 373 -11.73 20.50 4.66
C ILE A 373 -11.97 20.44 6.18
N PRO A 374 -11.23 19.63 6.97
CA PRO A 374 -11.42 19.61 8.42
C PRO A 374 -11.08 20.95 9.08
N ILE A 375 -10.08 21.69 8.57
CA ILE A 375 -9.70 23.00 9.08
C ILE A 375 -10.88 23.98 8.90
N ASP A 376 -11.44 24.06 7.69
CA ASP A 376 -12.60 24.90 7.40
C ASP A 376 -13.80 24.59 8.28
N ILE A 377 -14.09 23.30 8.50
CA ILE A 377 -15.20 22.86 9.35
C ILE A 377 -14.94 23.29 10.81
N CYS A 378 -13.72 23.12 11.32
CA CYS A 378 -13.34 23.59 12.65
C CYS A 378 -13.49 25.11 12.79
N LEU A 379 -13.06 25.87 11.79
CA LEU A 379 -13.22 27.33 11.78
C LEU A 379 -14.69 27.75 11.70
N GLN A 380 -15.51 27.02 10.93
CA GLN A 380 -16.96 27.23 10.87
C GLN A 380 -17.62 26.93 12.23
N LEU A 381 -17.26 25.82 12.87
CA LEU A 381 -17.69 25.46 14.22
C LEU A 381 -17.29 26.53 15.24
N TYR A 382 -16.08 27.06 15.16
CA TYR A 382 -15.65 28.18 16.00
C TYR A 382 -16.49 29.43 15.75
N LYS A 383 -16.73 29.81 14.49
CA LYS A 383 -17.57 30.96 14.13
C LYS A 383 -18.99 30.82 14.71
N LEU A 384 -19.57 29.62 14.68
CA LEU A 384 -20.93 29.32 15.15
C LEU A 384 -21.05 29.20 16.68
N THR A 385 -20.04 28.66 17.36
CA THR A 385 -20.14 28.27 18.78
C THR A 385 -19.28 29.10 19.73
N LYS A 386 -18.26 29.78 19.20
CA LYS A 386 -17.21 30.50 19.95
C LYS A 386 -16.42 29.63 20.94
N LYS A 387 -16.42 28.29 20.77
CA LYS A 387 -15.63 27.40 21.62
C LYS A 387 -14.20 27.27 21.08
N GLU A 388 -13.23 27.69 21.89
CA GLU A 388 -11.79 27.69 21.56
C GLU A 388 -11.23 26.30 21.20
N ASN A 389 -11.84 25.22 21.69
CA ASN A 389 -11.41 23.86 21.36
C ASN A 389 -11.42 23.58 19.85
N TYR A 390 -12.28 24.23 19.06
CA TYR A 390 -12.26 24.07 17.61
C TYR A 390 -11.07 24.75 16.95
N LEU A 391 -10.48 25.79 17.55
CA LEU A 391 -9.21 26.34 17.09
C LEU A 391 -8.06 25.36 17.36
N ASP A 392 -8.06 24.70 18.52
CA ASP A 392 -7.08 23.66 18.83
C ASP A 392 -7.17 22.49 17.81
N GLU A 393 -8.38 22.08 17.44
CA GLU A 393 -8.58 21.06 16.38
C GLU A 393 -8.13 21.53 15.00
N ALA A 394 -8.46 22.77 14.60
CA ALA A 394 -8.01 23.33 13.33
C ALA A 394 -6.48 23.37 13.23
N PHE A 395 -5.81 23.77 14.31
CA PHE A 395 -4.35 23.77 14.38
C PHE A 395 -3.77 22.36 14.37
N TYR A 396 -4.39 21.39 15.05
CA TYR A 396 -3.98 19.99 14.96
C TYR A 396 -3.99 19.47 13.52
N PHE A 397 -5.06 19.71 12.77
CA PHE A 397 -5.13 19.29 11.36
C PHE A 397 -4.11 20.04 10.47
N ASP A 398 -3.86 21.32 10.74
CA ASP A 398 -2.82 22.09 10.03
C ASP A 398 -1.41 21.52 10.27
N GLU A 399 -1.05 21.23 11.52
CA GLU A 399 0.26 20.65 11.85
C GLU A 399 0.43 19.23 11.29
N LYS A 400 -0.62 18.40 11.36
CA LYS A 400 -0.60 17.08 10.70
C LYS A 400 -0.36 17.18 9.20
N ASN A 401 -0.83 18.23 8.54
CA ASN A 401 -0.56 18.46 7.13
C ASN A 401 0.90 18.88 6.85
N LYS A 402 1.66 19.38 7.82
CA LYS A 402 3.07 19.75 7.56
C LYS A 402 4.01 18.54 7.58
N ALA A 403 3.65 17.48 8.30
CA ALA A 403 4.48 16.29 8.47
C ALA A 403 4.60 15.45 7.18
N SER A 404 5.80 15.32 6.60
CA SER A 404 6.00 14.46 5.41
C SER A 404 6.35 13.04 5.82
N VAL A 405 5.60 12.05 5.31
CA VAL A 405 5.84 10.62 5.56
C VAL A 405 7.27 10.22 5.19
N LEU A 406 7.78 10.73 4.06
CA LEU A 406 9.11 10.38 3.58
C LEU A 406 10.20 10.94 4.49
N VAL A 407 10.05 12.20 4.92
CA VAL A 407 11.00 12.86 5.81
C VAL A 407 10.99 12.18 7.19
N ASN A 408 9.81 11.89 7.73
CA ASN A 408 9.68 11.20 9.02
C ASN A 408 10.34 9.82 8.99
N GLY A 409 10.13 9.03 7.93
CA GLY A 409 10.76 7.71 7.79
C GLY A 409 12.29 7.78 7.66
N LEU A 410 12.83 8.81 6.98
CA LEU A 410 14.28 9.04 6.89
C LEU A 410 14.87 9.44 8.24
N LEU A 411 14.27 10.43 8.91
CA LEU A 411 14.68 10.88 10.24
C LEU A 411 14.63 9.76 11.27
N GLU A 412 13.58 8.93 11.24
CA GLU A 412 13.45 7.79 12.15
C GLU A 412 14.57 6.75 11.91
N LYS A 413 14.89 6.46 10.64
CA LYS A 413 15.96 5.53 10.29
C LYS A 413 17.34 6.06 10.70
N GLU A 414 17.59 7.35 10.52
CA GLU A 414 18.82 8.01 10.97
C GLU A 414 18.93 8.02 12.49
N LEU A 415 17.82 8.32 13.19
CA LEU A 415 17.74 8.28 14.65
C LEU A 415 18.06 6.89 15.20
N LYS A 416 17.42 5.84 14.67
CA LYS A 416 17.66 4.44 15.08
C LYS A 416 19.12 4.03 14.92
N LYS A 417 19.78 4.49 13.85
CA LYS A 417 21.22 4.30 13.65
C LYS A 417 22.05 5.10 14.65
N ALA A 418 21.72 6.38 14.87
CA ALA A 418 22.46 7.27 15.77
C ALA A 418 22.45 6.78 17.22
N VAL A 419 21.35 6.16 17.68
CA VAL A 419 21.23 5.59 19.03
C VAL A 419 21.65 4.12 19.13
N ASN A 420 22.30 3.58 18.08
CA ASN A 420 22.85 2.22 18.02
C ASN A 420 21.82 1.11 18.29
N ILE A 421 20.61 1.20 17.72
CA ILE A 421 19.68 0.06 17.75
C ILE A 421 20.31 -1.13 16.97
N PRO A 422 20.35 -2.34 17.54
CA PRO A 422 20.93 -3.52 16.89
C PRO A 422 20.36 -3.79 15.49
N GLU A 423 21.21 -4.09 14.52
CA GLU A 423 20.80 -4.42 13.14
C GLU A 423 19.84 -5.61 13.09
N SER A 424 19.97 -6.58 14.00
CA SER A 424 19.05 -7.71 14.10
C SER A 424 17.62 -7.27 14.41
N LEU A 425 17.44 -6.30 15.32
CA LEU A 425 16.11 -5.79 15.66
C LEU A 425 15.52 -4.92 14.54
N LEU A 426 16.37 -4.17 13.82
CA LEU A 426 15.95 -3.41 12.64
C LEU A 426 15.51 -4.35 11.50
N ALA A 427 16.23 -5.47 11.31
CA ALA A 427 15.83 -6.50 10.35
C ALA A 427 14.52 -7.19 10.76
N GLU A 428 14.31 -7.45 12.05
CA GLU A 428 13.05 -7.98 12.56
C GLU A 428 11.87 -7.01 12.35
N GLU A 429 12.08 -5.71 12.59
CA GLU A 429 11.08 -4.67 12.31
C GLU A 429 10.70 -4.65 10.82
N SER A 430 11.70 -4.59 9.94
CA SER A 430 11.49 -4.55 8.50
C SER A 430 10.74 -5.80 8.00
N ASN A 431 11.14 -6.99 8.46
CA ASN A 431 10.45 -8.24 8.13
C ASN A 431 8.99 -8.24 8.64
N CYS A 432 8.76 -7.71 9.84
CA CYS A 432 7.41 -7.62 10.38
C CYS A 432 6.51 -6.73 9.51
N LYS A 433 7.00 -5.55 9.11
CA LYS A 433 6.27 -4.62 8.23
C LYS A 433 6.04 -5.18 6.83
N GLU A 434 7.03 -5.88 6.26
CA GLU A 434 6.87 -6.60 4.98
C GLU A 434 5.77 -7.66 5.07
N ASN A 435 5.74 -8.43 6.17
CA ASN A 435 4.70 -9.44 6.39
C ASN A 435 3.32 -8.83 6.61
N ILE A 436 3.22 -7.73 7.36
CA ILE A 436 1.96 -6.99 7.53
C ILE A 436 1.44 -6.56 6.17
N ASN A 437 2.25 -5.88 5.36
CA ASN A 437 1.82 -5.39 4.06
C ASN A 437 1.38 -6.54 3.14
N ARG A 438 2.15 -7.64 3.08
CA ARG A 438 1.81 -8.83 2.31
C ARG A 438 0.50 -9.46 2.75
N LEU A 439 0.33 -9.68 4.05
CA LEU A 439 -0.89 -10.29 4.60
C LEU A 439 -2.11 -9.41 4.35
N SER A 440 -1.96 -8.09 4.44
CA SER A 440 -3.00 -7.13 4.09
C SER A 440 -3.37 -7.20 2.60
N LEU A 441 -2.40 -7.21 1.69
CA LEU A 441 -2.66 -7.37 0.25
C LEU A 441 -3.38 -8.70 -0.06
N LYS A 442 -2.95 -9.79 0.59
CA LYS A 442 -3.58 -11.11 0.45
C LYS A 442 -5.02 -11.11 0.98
N ALA A 443 -5.24 -10.52 2.15
CA ALA A 443 -6.58 -10.37 2.72
C ALA A 443 -7.49 -9.55 1.81
N ALA A 444 -6.97 -8.51 1.15
CA ALA A 444 -7.75 -7.67 0.26
C ALA A 444 -8.22 -8.37 -1.02
N ALA A 445 -7.49 -9.39 -1.47
CA ALA A 445 -7.81 -10.16 -2.67
C ALA A 445 -8.78 -11.33 -2.41
N VAL A 446 -9.05 -11.69 -1.15
CA VAL A 446 -9.83 -12.87 -0.79
C VAL A 446 -11.30 -12.51 -0.56
N SER A 447 -12.20 -13.24 -1.21
CA SER A 447 -13.64 -13.20 -0.92
C SER A 447 -14.07 -14.22 0.13
N ASP A 448 -13.39 -15.37 0.22
CA ASP A 448 -13.71 -16.43 1.19
C ASP A 448 -13.40 -16.01 2.63
N SER A 449 -14.43 -15.99 3.46
CA SER A 449 -14.33 -15.55 4.86
C SER A 449 -13.40 -16.39 5.75
N SER A 450 -13.34 -17.69 5.50
CA SER A 450 -12.59 -18.63 6.34
C SER A 450 -11.11 -18.46 6.08
N ILE A 451 -10.73 -18.31 4.80
CA ILE A 451 -9.39 -17.94 4.38
C ILE A 451 -9.04 -16.55 4.94
N LEU A 452 -9.95 -15.57 4.81
CA LEU A 452 -9.75 -14.22 5.32
C LEU A 452 -9.47 -14.19 6.83
N SER A 453 -10.28 -14.89 7.64
CA SER A 453 -10.08 -14.95 9.11
C SER A 453 -8.71 -15.51 9.49
N GLY A 454 -8.23 -16.55 8.79
CA GLY A 454 -6.90 -17.11 9.01
C GLY A 454 -5.76 -16.14 8.66
N ILE A 455 -5.91 -15.37 7.58
CA ILE A 455 -4.94 -14.34 7.20
C ILE A 455 -4.93 -13.20 8.24
N LEU A 456 -6.10 -12.74 8.68
CA LEU A 456 -6.22 -11.64 9.64
C LEU A 456 -5.67 -12.00 11.02
N THR A 457 -5.73 -13.29 11.41
CA THR A 457 -5.08 -13.78 12.62
C THR A 457 -3.55 -13.62 12.52
N GLN A 458 -2.96 -14.06 11.41
CA GLN A 458 -1.52 -13.88 11.16
C GLN A 458 -1.12 -12.41 11.06
N LEU A 459 -1.96 -11.57 10.44
CA LEU A 459 -1.74 -10.13 10.35
C LEU A 459 -1.64 -9.51 11.74
N ARG A 460 -2.60 -9.82 12.63
CA ARG A 460 -2.61 -9.32 14.00
C ARG A 460 -1.42 -9.80 14.82
N GLU A 461 -0.97 -11.04 14.63
CA GLU A 461 0.26 -11.55 15.27
C GLU A 461 1.49 -10.73 14.88
N GLN A 462 1.61 -10.35 13.59
CA GLN A 462 2.67 -9.48 13.13
C GLN A 462 2.53 -8.06 13.71
N GLU A 463 1.33 -7.48 13.70
CA GLU A 463 1.10 -6.16 14.32
C GLU A 463 1.50 -6.12 15.81
N LEU A 464 1.17 -7.17 16.57
CA LEU A 464 1.58 -7.31 17.98
C LEU A 464 3.11 -7.47 18.13
N LYS A 465 3.75 -8.21 17.21
CA LYS A 465 5.22 -8.33 17.18
C LYS A 465 5.87 -6.97 16.90
N LEU A 466 5.33 -6.19 15.96
CA LEU A 466 5.80 -4.84 15.66
C LEU A 466 5.64 -3.92 16.89
N GLU A 467 4.49 -3.94 17.55
CA GLU A 467 4.26 -3.16 18.77
C GLU A 467 5.26 -3.53 19.89
N SER A 468 5.55 -4.82 20.06
CA SER A 468 6.56 -5.30 21.00
C SER A 468 7.97 -4.80 20.66
N LEU A 469 8.35 -4.79 19.38
CA LEU A 469 9.62 -4.22 18.92
C LEU A 469 9.71 -2.72 19.18
N THR A 470 8.64 -1.97 18.91
CA THR A 470 8.58 -0.53 19.23
C THR A 470 8.77 -0.27 20.72
N LYS A 471 8.18 -1.09 21.59
CA LYS A 471 8.39 -1.01 23.05
C LYS A 471 9.85 -1.29 23.43
N LYS A 472 10.49 -2.28 22.82
CA LYS A 472 11.93 -2.56 23.03
C LYS A 472 12.82 -1.40 22.57
N PHE A 473 12.48 -0.73 21.46
CA PHE A 473 13.21 0.48 21.05
C PHE A 473 13.05 1.60 22.09
N ALA A 474 11.84 1.75 22.66
CA ALA A 474 11.57 2.72 23.72
C ALA A 474 12.30 2.44 25.06
N GLU A 475 12.81 1.23 25.29
CA GLU A 475 13.69 0.94 26.43
C GLU A 475 15.05 1.65 26.31
N ASN A 476 15.48 2.01 25.10
CA ASN A 476 16.65 2.84 24.88
C ASN A 476 16.33 4.31 25.26
N PRO A 477 16.95 4.88 26.31
CA PRO A 477 16.59 6.22 26.80
C PRO A 477 16.83 7.33 25.76
N ALA A 478 17.84 7.19 24.92
CA ALA A 478 18.15 8.15 23.85
C ALA A 478 17.11 8.09 22.73
N TYR A 479 16.68 6.88 22.36
CA TYR A 479 15.56 6.70 21.43
C TYR A 479 14.26 7.28 22.02
N ASN A 480 13.94 6.92 23.26
CA ASN A 480 12.71 7.36 23.93
C ASN A 480 12.60 8.89 24.01
N LYS A 481 13.67 9.57 24.41
CA LYS A 481 13.70 11.03 24.53
C LYS A 481 13.47 11.75 23.19
N LEU A 482 13.96 11.18 22.08
CA LEU A 482 13.89 11.80 20.75
C LEU A 482 12.66 11.34 19.94
N HIS A 483 12.06 10.20 20.29
CA HIS A 483 10.93 9.61 19.57
C HIS A 483 9.55 9.95 20.19
N PHE A 484 9.46 10.23 21.50
CA PHE A 484 8.19 10.51 22.21
C PHE A 484 7.83 11.99 22.36
N GLU A 485 8.62 12.92 21.84
CA GLU A 485 8.08 14.25 21.56
C GLU A 485 7.05 14.07 20.42
N GLU A 486 5.76 14.09 20.75
CA GLU A 486 4.67 13.83 19.80
C GLU A 486 4.89 14.59 18.49
N THR A 487 4.66 13.91 17.35
CA THR A 487 4.91 14.43 16.00
C THR A 487 4.02 15.61 15.60
N THR A 488 3.19 16.12 16.50
CA THR A 488 2.40 17.34 16.32
C THR A 488 2.55 18.24 17.52
N ILE A 489 3.16 19.40 17.29
CA ILE A 489 3.31 20.44 18.31
C ILE A 489 1.92 21.03 18.62
N SER A 490 1.57 21.17 19.90
CA SER A 490 0.33 21.84 20.32
C SER A 490 0.53 23.34 20.57
N PHE A 491 -0.56 24.13 20.59
CA PHE A 491 -0.48 25.53 21.03
C PHE A 491 0.13 25.66 22.42
N SER A 492 -0.27 24.81 23.37
CA SER A 492 0.26 24.83 24.74
C SER A 492 1.77 24.59 24.75
N GLU A 493 2.27 23.70 23.90
CA GLU A 493 3.69 23.43 23.80
C GLU A 493 4.47 24.62 23.19
N LEU A 494 3.95 25.22 22.10
CA LEU A 494 4.52 26.44 21.54
C LEU A 494 4.59 27.55 22.59
N GLN A 495 3.47 27.79 23.27
CA GLN A 495 3.33 28.84 24.26
C GLN A 495 4.18 28.58 25.50
N LEU A 496 4.41 27.34 25.93
CA LEU A 496 5.20 27.06 27.12
C LEU A 496 6.70 26.97 26.83
N LYS A 497 7.09 26.23 25.77
CA LYS A 497 8.49 25.83 25.54
C LYS A 497 9.22 26.63 24.47
N ILE A 498 8.52 27.15 23.45
CA ILE A 498 9.17 27.66 22.22
C ILE A 498 9.11 29.19 22.14
N ILE A 499 7.93 29.78 22.34
CA ILE A 499 7.73 31.22 22.13
C ILE A 499 8.35 32.02 23.30
N PRO A 500 9.25 32.99 23.06
CA PRO A 500 9.78 33.86 24.11
C PRO A 500 8.74 34.89 24.57
N LYS A 501 8.96 35.53 25.73
CA LYS A 501 7.96 36.40 26.41
C LYS A 501 7.37 37.50 25.52
N ASN A 502 8.17 38.09 24.63
CA ASN A 502 7.75 39.14 23.68
C ASN A 502 7.80 38.66 22.23
N GLY A 503 7.76 37.35 22.00
CA GLY A 503 7.78 36.75 20.67
C GLY A 503 6.39 36.39 20.16
N ALA A 504 6.28 36.31 18.84
CA ALA A 504 5.15 35.71 18.16
C ALA A 504 5.66 34.69 17.13
N ILE A 505 4.92 33.62 16.94
CA ILE A 505 5.07 32.71 15.80
C ILE A 505 3.96 33.03 14.81
N LEU A 506 4.34 33.23 13.56
CA LEU A 506 3.43 33.34 12.42
C LEU A 506 3.51 32.04 11.64
N SER A 507 2.41 31.29 11.58
CA SER A 507 2.32 30.05 10.81
C SER A 507 1.31 30.22 9.70
N TYR A 508 1.77 30.08 8.47
CA TYR A 508 0.96 30.26 7.27
C TYR A 508 0.57 28.91 6.67
N HIS A 509 -0.68 28.79 6.28
CA HIS A 509 -1.23 27.65 5.55
C HIS A 509 -1.89 28.16 4.27
N MET A 510 -1.49 27.57 3.14
CA MET A 510 -2.08 27.87 1.84
C MET A 510 -3.31 26.97 1.62
N GLY A 511 -4.50 27.52 1.74
CA GLY A 511 -5.74 26.85 1.34
C GLY A 511 -6.06 27.03 -0.14
N ASP A 512 -7.22 26.50 -0.54
CA ASP A 512 -7.68 26.58 -1.93
C ASP A 512 -8.06 28.02 -2.30
N SER A 513 -8.86 28.69 -1.46
CA SER A 513 -9.40 30.05 -1.68
C SER A 513 -8.68 31.16 -0.89
N SER A 514 -8.07 30.84 0.26
CA SER A 514 -7.46 31.80 1.17
C SER A 514 -6.20 31.26 1.82
N ILE A 515 -5.44 32.15 2.46
CA ILE A 515 -4.27 31.81 3.27
C ILE A 515 -4.66 32.00 4.73
N LEU A 516 -4.51 30.94 5.51
CA LEU A 516 -4.70 31.02 6.95
C LEU A 516 -3.37 31.43 7.59
N CYS A 517 -3.40 32.42 8.47
CA CYS A 517 -2.27 32.88 9.27
C CYS A 517 -2.60 32.72 10.75
N TRP A 518 -1.91 31.79 11.40
CA TRP A 518 -1.93 31.67 12.86
C TRP A 518 -0.95 32.66 13.46
N VAL A 519 -1.42 33.47 14.39
CA VAL A 519 -0.61 34.38 15.21
C VAL A 519 -0.63 33.85 16.64
N ILE A 520 0.51 33.29 17.05
CA ILE A 520 0.63 32.59 18.32
C ILE A 520 1.62 33.37 19.18
N THR A 521 1.16 33.85 20.33
CA THR A 521 1.97 34.52 21.35
C THR A 521 1.90 33.75 22.66
N LYS A 522 2.63 34.14 23.71
CA LYS A 522 2.51 33.52 25.05
C LYS A 522 1.07 33.49 25.59
N GLU A 523 0.25 34.45 25.21
CA GLU A 523 -1.09 34.67 25.81
C GLU A 523 -2.25 34.51 24.82
N LYS A 524 -1.99 34.74 23.53
CA LYS A 524 -3.04 34.78 22.49
C LYS A 524 -2.82 33.74 21.40
N ARG A 525 -3.94 33.22 20.89
CA ARG A 525 -4.05 32.34 19.74
C ARG A 525 -5.05 33.01 18.79
N GLU A 526 -4.54 33.71 17.78
CA GLU A 526 -5.39 34.42 16.83
C GLU A 526 -5.21 33.80 15.45
N MET A 527 -6.28 33.79 14.66
CA MET A 527 -6.29 33.27 13.29
C MET A 527 -6.82 34.36 12.36
N TYR A 528 -6.09 34.60 11.28
CA TYR A 528 -6.46 35.54 10.24
C TYR A 528 -6.58 34.83 8.90
N GLU A 529 -7.64 35.15 8.17
CA GLU A 529 -7.84 34.70 6.80
C GLU A 529 -7.39 35.81 5.84
N LEU A 530 -6.41 35.50 5.00
CA LEU A 530 -5.78 36.42 4.07
C LEU A 530 -6.16 36.04 2.62
N PRO A 531 -6.37 37.01 1.71
CA PRO A 531 -6.69 36.71 0.32
C PRO A 531 -5.50 36.09 -0.40
N LYS A 532 -5.77 35.07 -1.22
CA LYS A 532 -4.79 34.50 -2.15
C LYS A 532 -4.76 35.36 -3.41
N THR A 533 -3.75 36.22 -3.53
CA THR A 533 -3.64 37.14 -4.67
C THR A 533 -2.94 36.48 -5.86
N ASP A 534 -3.33 36.86 -7.08
CA ASP A 534 -2.68 36.38 -8.31
C ASP A 534 -1.17 36.65 -8.32
N SER A 535 -0.75 37.78 -7.75
CA SER A 535 0.66 38.15 -7.61
C SER A 535 1.45 37.16 -6.74
N LEU A 536 0.85 36.66 -5.66
CA LEU A 536 1.49 35.67 -4.79
C LEU A 536 1.59 34.31 -5.49
N ILE A 537 0.52 33.88 -6.16
CA ILE A 537 0.52 32.64 -6.96
C ILE A 537 1.60 32.71 -8.04
N TYR A 538 1.69 33.84 -8.75
CA TYR A 538 2.72 34.07 -9.76
C TYR A 538 4.13 33.99 -9.17
N SER A 539 4.36 34.62 -8.02
CA SER A 539 5.67 34.59 -7.34
C SER A 539 6.07 33.17 -6.90
N ILE A 540 5.12 32.38 -6.39
CA ILE A 540 5.34 30.97 -6.03
C ILE A 540 5.67 30.15 -7.28
N HIS A 541 4.96 30.37 -8.38
CA HIS A 541 5.20 29.68 -9.64
C HIS A 541 6.58 30.02 -10.22
N GLU A 542 6.99 31.29 -10.20
CA GLU A 542 8.34 31.71 -10.60
C GLU A 542 9.40 31.03 -9.73
N LEU A 543 9.20 30.99 -8.41
CA LEU A 543 10.10 30.31 -7.49
C LEU A 543 10.22 28.80 -7.80
N SER A 544 9.08 28.10 -7.96
CA SER A 544 9.07 26.67 -8.28
C SER A 544 9.78 26.39 -9.61
N THR A 545 9.47 27.19 -10.65
CA THR A 545 10.09 27.07 -11.97
C THR A 545 11.60 27.32 -11.89
N ALA A 546 12.03 28.28 -11.07
CA ALA A 546 13.46 28.58 -10.86
C ALA A 546 14.18 27.44 -10.11
N LEU A 547 13.51 26.79 -9.16
CA LEU A 547 14.04 25.63 -8.41
C LEU A 547 14.13 24.37 -9.30
N GLU A 548 13.15 24.14 -10.17
CA GLU A 548 13.13 23.00 -11.10
C GLU A 548 14.17 23.11 -12.21
N LYS A 549 14.49 24.34 -12.66
CA LYS A 549 15.47 24.58 -13.72
C LYS A 549 16.93 24.53 -13.27
N ASN A 550 17.21 24.64 -11.96
CA ASN A 550 18.58 24.74 -11.44
C ASN A 550 18.94 23.54 -10.54
N SER A 551 19.34 22.44 -11.17
CA SER A 551 20.06 21.35 -10.51
C SER A 551 21.53 21.74 -10.28
N GLY A 552 21.86 22.38 -9.15
CA GLY A 552 23.27 22.59 -8.78
C GLY A 552 23.52 23.67 -7.72
N ASN A 553 24.50 23.38 -6.85
CA ASN A 553 24.89 24.07 -5.61
C ASN A 553 25.41 25.54 -5.71
N ASP A 554 25.22 26.28 -6.80
CA ASP A 554 25.83 27.62 -6.96
C ASP A 554 24.82 28.77 -6.88
N ASN A 555 24.60 29.25 -5.67
CA ASN A 555 23.52 30.19 -5.34
C ASN A 555 24.01 31.62 -5.01
N MET A 556 24.66 32.28 -5.97
CA MET A 556 25.13 33.67 -5.82
C MET A 556 24.15 34.71 -6.40
N LEU A 557 23.39 34.35 -7.46
CA LEU A 557 22.38 35.23 -8.08
C LEU A 557 21.05 35.29 -7.29
N PHE A 558 20.68 34.18 -6.62
CA PHE A 558 19.45 34.08 -5.82
C PHE A 558 19.47 35.01 -4.59
N ARG A 559 20.64 35.20 -3.97
CA ARG A 559 20.80 36.11 -2.81
C ARG A 559 20.62 37.58 -3.15
N ARG A 560 20.72 37.99 -4.43
CA ARG A 560 20.62 39.39 -4.85
C ARG A 560 19.23 39.83 -5.28
N LYS A 561 18.32 38.89 -5.57
CA LYS A 561 16.98 39.22 -6.09
C LYS A 561 15.90 39.29 -5.00
N PHE A 562 16.21 38.73 -3.81
CA PHE A 562 15.29 38.62 -2.67
C PHE A 562 15.88 39.15 -1.35
N SER A 563 17.04 39.84 -1.41
CA SER A 563 17.55 40.76 -0.38
C SER A 563 17.12 42.18 -0.74
#